data_AF-A0A7C1DVG5-F1
#
_entry.id   AF-A0A7C1DVG5-F1
#
_cell.length_a   1.000
_cell.length_b   1.000
_cell.length_c   1.000
_cell.angle_alpha   90.00
_cell.angle_beta   90.00
_cell.angle_gamma   90.00
#
_symmetry.space_group_name_H-M   'P 1'
#
loop_
_entity.id
_entity.type
_entity.pdbx_description
1 polymer ?
#
loop_
_entity_poly.entity_id
_entity_poly.type
_entity_poly.pdbx_seq_one_letter_code
_entity_poly.pdbx_strand_id
1 'polypeptide(L)'
;MKKGIVKYQSEIGLSDDELAEILTFLENYVEVHEATNIEDAEMSGVYTSLKDYGLDLLKEIYSCRKVLRGLSAGEAEEVRIYIRERFDLDKKVPTRRAEYVSMAENILEGHSAQPVEQPDFVVPNAPFDRLQAALDKLRPALENISRERAESRSKTAELNRLRKKGERILRNVYLRAIAHWGVEDKRLLELGMMYKRGIWTSKKKGNSEGNGVEE
;
A
#
# COMPACT_ATOMS: atom_id res chain seq x y z
N MET A 1 -22.57 -21.48 1.06
CA MET A 1 -22.79 -21.06 -0.34
C MET A 1 -22.65 -22.21 -1.35
N LYS A 2 -21.46 -22.76 -1.67
CA LYS A 2 -21.30 -23.85 -2.68
C LYS A 2 -22.31 -25.00 -2.52
N LYS A 3 -22.39 -25.58 -1.32
CA LYS A 3 -23.33 -26.68 -1.00
C LYS A 3 -24.80 -26.30 -1.21
N GLY A 4 -25.18 -25.05 -0.92
CA GLY A 4 -26.55 -24.55 -1.11
C GLY A 4 -26.89 -24.38 -2.58
N ILE A 5 -25.98 -23.82 -3.38
CA ILE A 5 -26.21 -23.59 -4.83
C ILE A 5 -26.38 -24.94 -5.54
N VAL A 6 -25.53 -25.94 -5.25
CA VAL A 6 -25.66 -27.28 -5.81
C VAL A 6 -26.97 -27.95 -5.39
N LYS A 7 -27.34 -27.83 -4.10
CA LYS A 7 -28.57 -28.43 -3.57
C LYS A 7 -29.84 -27.87 -4.22
N TYR A 8 -29.85 -26.58 -4.50
CA TYR A 8 -31.06 -25.87 -4.93
C TYR A 8 -31.09 -25.50 -6.41
N GLN A 9 -30.08 -25.88 -7.20
CA GLN A 9 -29.94 -25.44 -8.59
C GLN A 9 -31.20 -25.65 -9.44
N SER A 10 -31.84 -26.82 -9.29
CA SER A 10 -33.03 -27.18 -10.06
C SER A 10 -34.26 -26.40 -9.62
N GLU A 11 -34.36 -26.06 -8.32
CA GLU A 11 -35.46 -25.26 -7.79
C GLU A 11 -35.39 -23.81 -8.29
N ILE A 12 -34.20 -23.21 -8.28
CA ILE A 12 -34.02 -21.81 -8.70
C ILE A 12 -33.75 -21.65 -10.20
N GLY A 13 -33.88 -22.74 -10.97
CA GLY A 13 -33.77 -22.76 -12.43
C GLY A 13 -32.39 -22.35 -12.95
N LEU A 14 -31.32 -22.87 -12.34
CA LEU A 14 -29.96 -22.79 -12.89
C LEU A 14 -29.73 -23.97 -13.83
N SER A 15 -29.15 -23.71 -15.01
CA SER A 15 -28.63 -24.78 -15.86
C SER A 15 -27.32 -25.36 -15.31
N ASP A 16 -26.93 -26.54 -15.78
CA ASP A 16 -25.64 -27.15 -15.41
C ASP A 16 -24.45 -26.27 -15.82
N ASP A 17 -24.55 -25.60 -16.98
CA ASP A 17 -23.54 -24.63 -17.44
C ASP A 17 -23.43 -23.42 -16.51
N GLU A 18 -24.57 -22.88 -16.06
CA GLU A 18 -24.59 -21.77 -15.10
C GLU A 18 -24.03 -22.20 -13.74
N LEU A 19 -24.37 -23.41 -13.26
CA LEU A 19 -23.80 -23.95 -12.03
C LEU A 19 -22.28 -24.07 -12.15
N ALA A 20 -21.76 -24.62 -13.25
CA ALA A 20 -20.33 -24.77 -13.48
C ALA A 20 -19.61 -23.42 -13.48
N GLU A 21 -20.18 -22.38 -14.13
CA GLU A 21 -19.62 -21.03 -14.11
C GLU A 21 -19.58 -20.47 -12.68
N ILE A 22 -20.65 -20.65 -11.89
CA ILE A 22 -20.74 -20.15 -10.52
C ILE A 22 -19.71 -20.84 -9.61
N LEU A 23 -19.57 -22.16 -9.71
CA LEU A 23 -18.63 -22.93 -8.90
C LEU A 23 -17.18 -22.56 -9.23
N THR A 24 -16.86 -22.46 -10.52
CA THR A 24 -15.55 -22.01 -11.01
C THR A 24 -15.24 -20.60 -10.51
N PHE A 25 -16.22 -19.69 -10.55
CA PHE A 25 -16.05 -18.34 -10.02
C PHE A 25 -15.74 -18.35 -8.51
N LEU A 26 -16.49 -19.14 -7.73
CA LEU A 26 -16.28 -19.22 -6.27
C LEU A 26 -14.92 -19.81 -5.90
N GLU A 27 -14.39 -20.74 -6.71
CA GLU A 27 -13.05 -21.31 -6.54
C GLU A 27 -11.97 -20.27 -6.80
N ASN A 28 -12.01 -19.67 -7.98
CA ASN A 28 -11.05 -18.64 -8.37
C ASN A 28 -11.09 -17.44 -7.41
N TYR A 29 -12.27 -17.04 -6.92
CA TYR A 29 -12.38 -15.93 -5.98
C TYR A 29 -11.71 -16.24 -4.63
N VAL A 30 -11.88 -17.45 -4.10
CA VAL A 30 -11.25 -17.85 -2.82
C VAL A 30 -9.74 -17.92 -2.97
N GLU A 31 -9.25 -18.58 -4.03
CA GLU A 31 -7.81 -18.71 -4.28
C GLU A 31 -7.12 -17.35 -4.41
N VAL A 32 -7.68 -16.44 -5.21
CA VAL A 32 -7.10 -15.10 -5.39
C VAL A 32 -7.20 -14.28 -4.10
N HIS A 33 -8.31 -14.38 -3.35
CA HIS A 33 -8.46 -13.65 -2.08
C HIS A 33 -7.48 -14.14 -1.00
N GLU A 34 -7.25 -15.45 -0.90
CA GLU A 34 -6.28 -16.02 0.05
C GLU A 34 -4.85 -15.64 -0.34
N ALA A 35 -4.50 -15.70 -1.62
CA ALA A 35 -3.20 -15.27 -2.14
C ALA A 35 -2.91 -13.78 -1.81
N THR A 36 -3.93 -12.92 -1.92
CA THR A 36 -3.76 -11.49 -1.64
C THR A 36 -3.50 -11.21 -0.15
N ASN A 37 -4.14 -11.96 0.75
CA ASN A 37 -3.94 -11.81 2.19
C ASN A 37 -2.53 -12.23 2.65
N ILE A 38 -1.96 -13.27 2.02
CA ILE A 38 -0.60 -13.75 2.35
C ILE A 38 0.43 -12.69 1.91
N GLU A 39 0.27 -12.15 0.70
CA GLU A 39 1.17 -11.11 0.17
C GLU A 39 1.15 -9.83 1.00
N ASP A 40 -0.01 -9.38 1.48
CA ASP A 40 -0.11 -8.19 2.34
C ASP A 40 0.73 -8.35 3.63
N ALA A 41 0.84 -9.58 4.16
CA ALA A 41 1.69 -9.87 5.32
C ALA A 41 3.18 -9.83 4.97
N GLU A 42 3.59 -10.37 3.82
CA GLU A 42 4.99 -10.35 3.36
C GLU A 42 5.47 -8.94 3.00
N MET A 43 4.62 -8.14 2.35
CA MET A 43 4.87 -6.73 2.02
C MET A 43 5.18 -5.88 3.26
N SER A 44 4.60 -6.22 4.41
CA SER A 44 4.83 -5.51 5.68
C SER A 44 6.31 -5.53 6.11
N GLY A 45 7.01 -6.65 5.87
CA GLY A 45 8.44 -6.78 6.13
C GLY A 45 9.28 -5.86 5.25
N VAL A 46 8.98 -5.85 3.95
CA VAL A 46 9.69 -5.02 2.95
C VAL A 46 9.51 -3.52 3.24
N TYR A 47 8.29 -3.09 3.61
CA TYR A 47 8.04 -1.70 4.00
C TYR A 47 8.80 -1.27 5.25
N THR A 48 8.94 -2.18 6.23
CA THR A 48 9.70 -1.95 7.44
C THR A 48 11.19 -1.77 7.11
N SER A 49 11.77 -2.68 6.32
CA SER A 49 13.17 -2.55 5.88
C SER A 49 13.43 -1.27 5.08
N LEU A 50 12.53 -0.88 4.18
CA LEU A 50 12.66 0.39 3.42
C LEU A 50 12.62 1.62 4.35
N LYS A 51 11.83 1.56 5.42
CA LYS A 51 11.81 2.61 6.43
C LYS A 51 13.15 2.68 7.15
N ASP A 52 13.66 1.55 7.61
CA ASP A 52 14.89 1.48 8.39
C ASP A 52 16.11 1.90 7.56
N TYR A 53 16.26 1.37 6.35
CA TYR A 53 17.34 1.78 5.43
C TYR A 53 17.23 3.25 5.04
N GLY A 54 16.02 3.79 4.88
CA GLY A 54 15.81 5.20 4.62
C GLY A 54 16.24 6.09 5.79
N LEU A 55 15.98 5.66 7.03
CA LEU A 55 16.44 6.36 8.22
C LEU A 55 17.96 6.28 8.38
N ASP A 56 18.58 5.15 8.05
CA ASP A 56 20.02 5.00 8.10
C ASP A 56 20.71 5.88 7.06
N LEU A 57 20.20 5.93 5.82
CA LEU A 57 20.70 6.86 4.81
C LEU A 57 20.59 8.31 5.30
N LEU A 58 19.47 8.68 5.90
CA LEU A 58 19.24 10.01 6.46
C LEU A 58 20.28 10.36 7.54
N LYS A 59 20.57 9.43 8.46
CA LYS A 59 21.62 9.61 9.49
C LYS A 59 22.99 9.84 8.85
N GLU A 60 23.36 9.08 7.83
CA GLU A 60 24.65 9.25 7.16
C GLU A 60 24.74 10.56 6.37
N ILE A 61 23.64 11.05 5.78
CA ILE A 61 23.58 12.40 5.19
C ILE A 61 23.90 13.46 6.25
N TYR A 62 23.25 13.39 7.41
CA TYR A 62 23.53 14.32 8.50
C TYR A 62 24.97 14.21 9.01
N SER A 63 25.50 12.99 9.10
CA SER A 63 26.88 12.71 9.49
C SER A 63 27.88 13.35 8.53
N CYS A 64 27.71 13.14 7.22
CA CYS A 64 28.56 13.75 6.19
C CYS A 64 28.51 15.28 6.24
N ARG A 65 27.31 15.87 6.31
CA ARG A 65 27.15 17.32 6.38
C ARG A 65 27.74 17.91 7.66
N LYS A 66 27.68 17.19 8.78
CA LYS A 66 28.34 17.62 10.03
C LYS A 66 29.86 17.64 9.87
N VAL A 67 30.43 16.60 9.27
CA VAL A 67 31.88 16.53 9.00
C VAL A 67 32.31 17.66 8.07
N LEU A 68 31.61 17.85 6.95
CA LEU A 68 31.90 18.91 5.98
C LEU A 68 31.83 20.31 6.61
N ARG A 69 30.81 20.58 7.44
CA ARG A 69 30.73 21.84 8.20
C ARG A 69 31.91 22.02 9.16
N GLY A 70 32.27 20.96 9.90
CA GLY A 70 33.40 21.00 10.82
C GLY A 70 34.73 21.26 10.14
N LEU A 71 34.98 20.60 9.01
CA LEU A 71 36.19 20.82 8.20
C LEU A 71 36.22 22.24 7.63
N SER A 72 35.12 22.68 7.01
CA SER A 72 35.04 24.01 6.40
C SER A 72 35.31 25.15 7.39
N ALA A 73 34.97 25.00 8.68
CA ALA A 73 35.14 26.07 9.67
C ALA A 73 36.59 26.55 9.83
N GLY A 74 37.58 25.68 9.59
CA GLY A 74 39.01 26.02 9.69
C GLY A 74 39.64 26.54 8.40
N GLU A 75 38.91 26.51 7.29
CA GLU A 75 39.44 26.80 5.95
C GLU A 75 39.31 28.27 5.56
N ALA A 76 39.99 28.66 4.46
CA ALA A 76 39.80 29.95 3.82
C ALA A 76 38.35 30.15 3.34
N GLU A 77 37.90 31.40 3.23
CA GLU A 77 36.52 31.74 2.88
C GLU A 77 36.09 31.15 1.53
N GLU A 78 36.99 31.13 0.55
CA GLU A 78 36.76 30.57 -0.78
C GLU A 78 36.41 29.07 -0.72
N VAL A 79 37.18 28.30 0.06
CA VAL A 79 36.95 26.87 0.29
C VAL A 79 35.64 26.65 1.06
N ARG A 80 35.32 27.52 2.04
CA ARG A 80 34.03 27.46 2.76
C ARG A 80 32.83 27.64 1.84
N ILE A 81 32.89 28.63 0.96
CA ILE A 81 31.83 28.91 -0.03
C ILE A 81 31.68 27.70 -0.96
N TYR A 82 32.80 27.21 -1.51
CA TYR A 82 32.81 26.02 -2.35
C TYR A 82 32.14 24.82 -1.68
N ILE A 83 32.54 24.47 -0.45
CA ILE A 83 31.98 23.31 0.27
C ILE A 83 30.48 23.52 0.50
N ARG A 84 30.07 24.72 0.89
CA ARG A 84 28.67 25.04 1.16
C ARG A 84 27.81 24.86 -0.10
N GLU A 85 28.29 25.34 -1.24
CA GLU A 85 27.58 25.27 -2.52
C GLU A 85 27.60 23.85 -3.10
N ARG A 86 28.77 23.21 -3.19
CA ARG A 86 28.93 21.90 -3.83
C ARG A 86 28.19 20.79 -3.10
N PHE A 87 28.18 20.83 -1.77
CA PHE A 87 27.53 19.82 -0.93
C PHE A 87 26.18 20.26 -0.37
N ASP A 88 25.62 21.37 -0.88
CA ASP A 88 24.30 21.88 -0.49
C ASP A 88 24.13 22.02 1.04
N LEU A 89 25.17 22.50 1.75
CA LEU A 89 25.21 22.48 3.23
C LEU A 89 24.16 23.37 3.91
N ASP A 90 23.52 24.27 3.17
CA ASP A 90 22.45 25.12 3.68
C ASP A 90 21.05 24.66 3.25
N LYS A 91 20.96 23.75 2.27
CA LYS A 91 19.65 23.21 1.86
C LYS A 91 19.04 22.39 2.99
N LYS A 92 17.74 22.59 3.24
CA LYS A 92 17.01 21.78 4.21
C LYS A 92 17.06 20.31 3.78
N VAL A 93 17.34 19.41 4.73
CA VAL A 93 17.22 17.97 4.45
C VAL A 93 15.75 17.65 4.10
N PRO A 94 15.49 17.06 2.93
CA PRO A 94 14.14 16.75 2.52
C PRO A 94 13.46 15.73 3.42
N THR A 95 12.13 15.76 3.47
CA THR A 95 11.34 14.77 4.22
C THR A 95 10.98 13.55 3.38
N ARG A 96 10.99 13.68 2.04
CA ARG A 96 10.66 12.60 1.13
C ARG A 96 11.90 11.77 0.79
N ARG A 97 11.72 10.45 0.74
CA ARG A 97 12.78 9.49 0.46
C ARG A 97 13.50 9.72 -0.86
N ALA A 98 12.75 9.93 -1.94
CA ALA A 98 13.34 10.21 -3.24
C ALA A 98 14.25 11.46 -3.21
N GLU A 99 13.86 12.48 -2.44
CA GLU A 99 14.59 13.74 -2.38
C GLU A 99 15.88 13.60 -1.53
N TYR A 100 15.85 12.85 -0.42
CA TYR A 100 17.08 12.62 0.35
C TYR A 100 18.01 11.58 -0.30
N VAL A 101 17.51 10.68 -1.16
CA VAL A 101 18.34 9.83 -2.02
C VAL A 101 19.15 10.69 -3.00
N SER A 102 18.47 11.60 -3.72
CA SER A 102 19.16 12.55 -4.61
C SER A 102 20.17 13.42 -3.86
N MET A 103 19.86 13.83 -2.63
CA MET A 103 20.82 14.55 -1.79
C MET A 103 22.06 13.72 -1.45
N ALA A 104 21.90 12.43 -1.12
CA ALA A 104 23.04 11.55 -0.88
C ALA A 104 23.93 11.40 -2.13
N GLU A 105 23.31 11.23 -3.30
CA GLU A 105 24.01 11.13 -4.58
C GLU A 105 24.80 12.40 -4.89
N ASN A 106 24.20 13.59 -4.69
CA ASN A 106 24.90 14.86 -4.87
C ASN A 106 26.11 15.01 -3.94
N ILE A 107 26.01 14.55 -2.68
CA ILE A 107 27.12 14.59 -1.72
C ILE A 107 28.27 13.68 -2.18
N LEU A 108 27.96 12.48 -2.67
CA LEU A 108 28.95 11.52 -3.17
C LEU A 108 29.60 11.99 -4.46
N GLU A 109 28.83 12.62 -5.35
CA GLU A 109 29.35 13.26 -6.57
C GLU A 109 30.30 14.40 -6.22
N GLY A 110 29.91 15.28 -5.30
CA GLY A 110 30.76 16.36 -4.79
C GLY A 110 32.07 15.84 -4.19
N HIS A 111 32.02 14.74 -3.43
CA HIS A 111 33.22 14.10 -2.88
C HIS A 111 34.14 13.56 -3.96
N SER A 112 33.57 12.94 -4.99
CA SER A 112 34.33 12.39 -6.11
C SER A 112 35.01 13.48 -6.96
N ALA A 113 34.39 14.65 -7.07
CA ALA A 113 34.92 15.79 -7.83
C ALA A 113 35.90 16.66 -7.02
N GLN A 114 35.84 16.59 -5.69
CA GLN A 114 36.62 17.45 -4.78
C GLN A 114 38.14 17.44 -5.05
N PRO A 115 38.81 16.30 -5.31
CA PRO A 115 40.25 16.29 -5.58
C PRO A 115 40.67 17.07 -6.84
N VAL A 116 39.75 17.27 -7.78
CA VAL A 116 39.98 18.03 -9.03
C VAL A 116 39.65 19.51 -8.83
N GLU A 117 38.53 19.79 -8.15
CA GLU A 117 38.01 21.15 -7.97
C GLU A 117 38.74 21.92 -6.83
N GLN A 118 39.23 21.21 -5.81
CA GLN A 118 39.91 21.76 -4.63
C GLN A 118 41.03 20.82 -4.15
N PRO A 119 42.15 20.68 -4.89
CA PRO A 119 43.18 19.67 -4.60
C PRO A 119 43.88 19.85 -3.24
N ASP A 120 43.92 21.07 -2.71
CA ASP A 120 44.59 21.39 -1.44
C ASP A 120 43.70 21.13 -0.21
N PHE A 121 42.41 20.91 -0.41
CA PHE A 121 41.47 20.54 0.63
C PHE A 121 41.35 19.01 0.69
N VAL A 122 41.32 18.41 1.88
CA VAL A 122 41.23 16.95 2.02
C VAL A 122 40.07 16.58 2.92
N VAL A 123 39.16 15.77 2.39
CA VAL A 123 38.02 15.25 3.13
C VAL A 123 38.24 13.78 3.50
N PRO A 124 37.99 13.37 4.76
CA PRO A 124 38.05 11.96 5.15
C PRO A 124 37.03 11.12 4.39
N ASN A 125 37.45 9.95 3.88
CA ASN A 125 36.56 9.05 3.12
C ASN A 125 35.49 8.34 3.96
N ALA A 126 35.81 8.02 5.23
CA ALA A 126 34.97 7.14 6.04
C ALA A 126 33.47 7.54 6.15
N PRO A 127 33.08 8.83 6.28
CA PRO A 127 31.67 9.23 6.23
C PRO A 127 31.01 8.96 4.89
N PHE A 128 31.72 9.15 3.78
CA PHE A 128 31.22 8.94 2.42
C PHE A 128 31.11 7.45 2.09
N ASP A 129 32.04 6.64 2.59
CA ASP A 129 31.96 5.18 2.47
C ASP A 129 30.70 4.64 3.19
N ARG A 130 30.39 5.18 4.37
CA ARG A 130 29.14 4.82 5.09
C ARG A 130 27.89 5.30 4.34
N LEU A 131 27.92 6.51 3.78
CA LEU A 131 26.83 7.05 2.99
C LEU A 131 26.57 6.20 1.74
N GLN A 132 27.63 5.81 1.04
CA GLN A 132 27.58 4.90 -0.11
C GLN A 132 26.99 3.55 0.30
N ALA A 133 27.49 2.94 1.38
CA ALA A 133 26.96 1.67 1.88
C ALA A 133 25.47 1.74 2.29
N ALA A 134 25.02 2.86 2.87
CA ALA A 134 23.61 3.06 3.19
C ALA A 134 22.74 3.20 1.92
N LEU A 135 23.26 3.90 0.91
CA LEU A 135 22.59 4.07 -0.38
C LEU A 135 22.47 2.72 -1.12
N ASP A 136 23.52 1.92 -1.10
CA ASP A 136 23.56 0.59 -1.74
C ASP A 136 22.61 -0.41 -1.08
N LYS A 137 22.32 -0.26 0.22
CA LYS A 137 21.27 -1.05 0.88
C LYS A 137 19.87 -0.60 0.48
N LEU A 138 19.67 0.70 0.29
CA LEU A 138 18.35 1.26 0.01
C LEU A 138 17.89 1.01 -1.44
N ARG A 139 18.83 1.04 -2.40
CA ARG A 139 18.52 0.89 -3.84
C ARG A 139 17.79 -0.43 -4.16
N PRO A 140 18.28 -1.62 -3.76
CA PRO A 140 17.56 -2.87 -3.99
C PRO A 140 16.17 -2.90 -3.33
N ALA A 141 16.04 -2.31 -2.14
CA ALA A 141 14.75 -2.23 -1.44
C ALA A 141 13.73 -1.35 -2.18
N LEU A 142 14.18 -0.25 -2.80
CA LEU A 142 13.33 0.59 -3.64
C LEU A 142 12.89 -0.13 -4.92
N GLU A 143 13.81 -0.84 -5.57
CA GLU A 143 13.50 -1.63 -6.77
C GLU A 143 12.51 -2.75 -6.47
N ASN A 144 12.72 -3.52 -5.40
CA ASN A 144 11.82 -4.58 -4.97
C ASN A 144 10.39 -4.04 -4.72
N ILE A 145 10.25 -2.94 -3.98
CA ILE A 145 8.94 -2.33 -3.72
C ILE A 145 8.29 -1.82 -5.01
N SER A 146 9.08 -1.31 -5.96
CA SER A 146 8.54 -0.84 -7.24
C SER A 146 7.94 -1.98 -8.06
N ARG A 147 8.63 -3.13 -8.09
CA ARG A 147 8.18 -4.37 -8.75
C ARG A 147 6.94 -4.93 -8.06
N GLU A 148 6.98 -5.08 -6.75
CA GLU A 148 5.85 -5.59 -5.95
C GLU A 148 4.61 -4.69 -6.08
N ARG A 149 4.76 -3.36 -6.10
CA ARG A 149 3.64 -2.44 -6.36
C ARG A 149 3.05 -2.58 -7.76
N ALA A 150 3.84 -2.94 -8.76
CA ALA A 150 3.31 -3.22 -10.09
C ALA A 150 2.49 -4.51 -10.09
N GLU A 151 2.99 -5.57 -9.46
CA GLU A 151 2.31 -6.86 -9.32
C GLU A 151 1.02 -6.74 -8.50
N SER A 152 1.08 -6.09 -7.33
CA SER A 152 -0.08 -5.83 -6.47
C SER A 152 -1.17 -5.03 -7.18
N ARG A 153 -0.81 -4.04 -8.02
CA ARG A 153 -1.79 -3.31 -8.86
C ARG A 153 -2.45 -4.21 -9.89
N SER A 154 -1.71 -5.11 -10.52
CA SER A 154 -2.26 -6.09 -11.46
C SER A 154 -3.25 -7.04 -10.77
N LYS A 155 -2.87 -7.60 -9.63
CA LYS A 155 -3.72 -8.50 -8.82
C LYS A 155 -4.96 -7.79 -8.29
N THR A 156 -4.82 -6.55 -7.81
CA THR A 156 -5.97 -5.73 -7.38
C THR A 156 -6.93 -5.46 -8.54
N ALA A 157 -6.43 -5.23 -9.75
CA ALA A 157 -7.27 -5.07 -10.93
C ALA A 157 -8.03 -6.37 -11.27
N GLU A 158 -7.38 -7.51 -11.14
CA GLU A 158 -7.98 -8.84 -11.31
C GLU A 158 -9.06 -9.12 -10.25
N LEU A 159 -8.76 -8.89 -8.97
CA LEU A 159 -9.73 -8.98 -7.88
C LEU A 159 -10.96 -8.11 -8.13
N ASN A 160 -10.77 -6.87 -8.60
CA ASN A 160 -11.89 -5.99 -8.93
C ASN A 160 -12.73 -6.51 -10.10
N ARG A 161 -12.10 -7.14 -11.11
CA ARG A 161 -12.82 -7.79 -12.21
C ARG A 161 -13.62 -8.99 -11.71
N LEU A 162 -13.01 -9.85 -10.90
CA LEU A 162 -13.66 -11.00 -10.28
C LEU A 162 -14.81 -10.56 -9.38
N ARG A 163 -14.61 -9.55 -8.53
CA ARG A 163 -15.65 -9.00 -7.67
C ARG A 163 -16.85 -8.50 -8.48
N LYS A 164 -16.64 -7.71 -9.55
CA LYS A 164 -17.73 -7.24 -10.40
C LYS A 164 -18.47 -8.40 -11.08
N LYS A 165 -17.74 -9.43 -11.55
CA LYS A 165 -18.33 -10.64 -12.13
C LYS A 165 -19.16 -11.40 -11.07
N GLY A 166 -18.61 -11.55 -9.87
CA GLY A 166 -19.25 -12.18 -8.72
C GLY A 166 -20.50 -11.47 -8.25
N GLU A 167 -20.47 -10.14 -8.12
CA GLU A 167 -21.63 -9.33 -7.75
C GLU A 167 -22.77 -9.54 -8.75
N ARG A 168 -22.47 -9.61 -10.05
CA ARG A 168 -23.46 -9.92 -11.09
C ARG A 168 -24.04 -11.33 -10.93
N ILE A 169 -23.17 -12.32 -10.75
CA ILE A 169 -23.57 -13.73 -10.57
C ILE A 169 -24.45 -13.89 -9.32
N LEU A 170 -23.96 -13.43 -8.17
CA LEU A 170 -24.66 -13.55 -6.89
C LEU A 170 -25.98 -12.78 -6.90
N ARG A 171 -26.03 -11.61 -7.54
CA ARG A 171 -27.29 -10.87 -7.74
C ARG A 171 -28.29 -11.66 -8.56
N ASN A 172 -27.85 -12.31 -9.65
CA ASN A 172 -28.74 -13.12 -10.48
C ASN A 172 -29.29 -14.32 -9.71
N VAL A 173 -28.44 -15.05 -8.99
CA VAL A 173 -28.85 -16.17 -8.14
C VAL A 173 -29.84 -15.69 -7.06
N TYR A 174 -29.57 -14.55 -6.41
CA TYR A 174 -30.45 -13.97 -5.38
C TYR A 174 -31.82 -13.59 -5.95
N LEU A 175 -31.87 -12.95 -7.12
CA LEU A 175 -33.12 -12.56 -7.75
C LEU A 175 -33.97 -13.78 -8.15
N ARG A 176 -33.34 -14.84 -8.67
CA ARG A 176 -34.04 -16.10 -9.00
C ARG A 176 -34.56 -16.79 -7.74
N ALA A 177 -33.72 -16.90 -6.71
CA ALA A 177 -34.11 -17.51 -5.44
C ALA A 177 -35.29 -16.77 -4.78
N ILE A 178 -35.30 -15.44 -4.82
CA ILE A 178 -36.43 -14.64 -4.30
C ILE A 178 -37.67 -14.75 -5.18
N ALA A 179 -37.52 -14.77 -6.50
CA ALA A 179 -38.65 -14.96 -7.40
C ALA A 179 -39.33 -16.32 -7.16
N HIS A 180 -38.56 -17.34 -6.80
CA HIS A 180 -39.07 -18.69 -6.58
C HIS A 180 -39.58 -18.92 -5.13
N TRP A 181 -38.82 -18.50 -4.12
CA TRP A 181 -39.12 -18.80 -2.71
C TRP A 181 -39.66 -17.61 -1.90
N GLY A 182 -39.47 -16.39 -2.38
CA GLY A 182 -39.79 -15.16 -1.66
C GLY A 182 -38.63 -14.64 -0.79
N VAL A 183 -38.73 -13.36 -0.42
CA VAL A 183 -37.67 -12.62 0.30
C VAL A 183 -37.43 -13.14 1.72
N GLU A 184 -38.40 -13.85 2.30
CA GLU A 184 -38.43 -14.30 3.70
C GLU A 184 -38.01 -15.77 3.86
N ASP A 185 -37.65 -16.46 2.79
CA ASP A 185 -37.35 -17.89 2.84
C ASP A 185 -35.98 -18.20 3.49
N LYS A 186 -35.97 -19.13 4.45
CA LYS A 186 -34.76 -19.50 5.22
C LYS A 186 -33.70 -20.17 4.36
N ARG A 187 -34.07 -20.74 3.21
CA ARG A 187 -33.14 -21.32 2.24
C ARG A 187 -32.19 -20.28 1.64
N LEU A 188 -32.54 -19.00 1.65
CA LEU A 188 -31.64 -17.91 1.27
C LEU A 188 -30.37 -17.89 2.16
N LEU A 189 -30.48 -18.24 3.45
CA LEU A 189 -29.34 -18.34 4.35
C LEU A 189 -28.39 -19.48 3.94
N GLU A 190 -28.90 -20.59 3.43
CA GLU A 190 -28.09 -21.72 2.93
C GLU A 190 -27.31 -21.34 1.65
N LEU A 191 -27.86 -20.39 0.87
CA LEU A 191 -27.16 -19.73 -0.23
C LEU A 191 -26.14 -18.68 0.25
N GLY A 192 -26.05 -18.39 1.55
CA GLY A 192 -25.18 -17.36 2.11
C GLY A 192 -25.72 -15.93 1.90
N MET A 193 -27.03 -15.79 1.68
CA MET A 193 -27.71 -14.52 1.46
C MET A 193 -28.44 -14.09 2.72
N MET A 194 -28.32 -12.81 3.12
CA MET A 194 -29.00 -12.29 4.31
C MET A 194 -30.33 -11.60 3.97
N TYR A 195 -31.28 -11.69 4.89
CA TYR A 195 -32.55 -10.98 4.84
C TYR A 195 -32.37 -9.46 4.86
N LYS A 196 -33.03 -8.75 3.94
CA LYS A 196 -33.05 -7.27 3.89
C LYS A 196 -34.03 -6.61 4.87
N ARG A 197 -34.61 -7.33 5.85
CA ARG A 197 -35.41 -6.68 6.91
C ARG A 197 -34.48 -6.11 7.99
N GLY A 198 -33.94 -4.91 7.77
CA GLY A 198 -33.29 -4.16 8.85
C GLY A 198 -32.37 -2.98 8.49
N ILE A 199 -31.93 -2.84 7.23
CA ILE A 199 -30.88 -1.84 6.91
C ILE A 199 -31.43 -0.49 6.39
N TRP A 200 -32.75 -0.37 6.14
CA TRP A 200 -33.34 0.86 5.55
C TRP A 200 -34.71 1.26 6.11
N THR A 201 -34.89 1.22 7.43
CA THR A 201 -35.87 2.11 8.07
C THR A 201 -35.10 3.16 8.85
N SER A 202 -34.92 4.33 8.24
CA SER A 202 -34.60 5.53 8.99
C SER A 202 -35.57 5.61 10.18
N LYS A 203 -35.04 5.88 11.37
CA LYS A 203 -35.86 6.24 12.53
C LYS A 203 -36.69 7.47 12.15
N LYS A 204 -37.89 7.29 11.59
CA LYS A 204 -38.97 8.24 11.84
C LYS A 204 -39.35 8.02 13.30
N LYS A 205 -38.77 8.84 14.18
CA LYS A 205 -39.37 9.14 15.48
C LYS A 205 -40.81 9.56 15.17
N GLY A 206 -41.75 8.68 15.44
CA GLY A 206 -43.15 9.04 15.50
C GLY A 206 -43.30 10.05 16.62
N ASN A 207 -43.79 11.24 16.28
CA ASN A 207 -44.55 12.05 17.19
C ASN A 207 -45.70 11.17 17.70
N SER A 208 -45.69 10.85 18.98
CA SER A 208 -46.90 10.50 19.70
C SER A 208 -46.94 11.39 20.92
N GLU A 209 -47.77 12.41 20.80
CA GLU A 209 -48.28 13.26 21.87
C GLU A 209 -48.73 12.39 23.05
N GLY A 210 -48.36 12.81 24.24
CA GLY A 210 -48.88 12.29 25.50
C GLY A 210 -49.18 13.47 26.41
N ASN A 211 -50.35 14.08 26.21
CA ASN A 211 -50.98 14.96 27.19
C ASN A 211 -51.32 14.12 28.43
N GLY A 212 -50.92 14.59 29.62
CA GLY A 212 -51.24 13.95 30.89
C GLY A 212 -50.65 14.67 32.09
N VAL A 213 -51.22 15.85 32.42
CA VAL A 213 -51.10 16.65 33.65
C VAL A 213 -52.43 17.41 33.69
N GLU A 214 -53.27 17.50 34.72
CA GLU A 214 -53.32 17.11 36.14
C GLU A 214 -54.83 17.15 36.51
N GLU A 215 -55.23 16.37 37.52
CA GLU A 215 -56.22 16.82 38.52
C GLU A 215 -55.44 17.28 39.75
#